data_AF-A0A6G1RPF3-F1
#
_entry.id   AF-A0A6G1RPF3-F1
#
_cell.length_a   1.000
_cell.length_b   1.000
_cell.length_c   1.000
_cell.angle_alpha   90.00
_cell.angle_beta   90.00
_cell.angle_gamma   90.00
#
_symmetry.space_group_name_H-M   'P 1'
#
loop_
_entity.id
_entity.type
_entity.pdbx_description
1 polymer ?
#
loop_
_entity_poly.entity_id
_entity_poly.type
_entity_poly.pdbx_seq_one_letter_code
_entity_poly.pdbx_strand_id
1 'polypeptide(L)'
;QMAVSRVIKLQHHRIAQCRSVKITILGDEGVPVQVDGEAWIQPPGVIKIVHKNRAQMLTRDRAFENTLKSWEDKQKYDSCKPVIRSPLYPQQAVELATEEEVAQIQLCSQAAEELITRYWKAAVRFPCSLLFSRLNKPSSFILSS
;
A
#
# COMPACT_ATOMS: atom_id res chain seq x y z
N GLN A 1 -7.37 34.22 -17.53
CA GLN A 1 -8.69 33.62 -17.23
C GLN A 1 -8.60 32.14 -17.61
N MET A 2 -8.53 31.23 -16.64
CA MET A 2 -8.34 29.80 -16.92
C MET A 2 -9.65 29.17 -17.41
N ALA A 3 -9.56 28.31 -18.41
CA ALA A 3 -10.70 27.59 -18.96
C ALA A 3 -11.29 26.66 -17.88
N VAL A 4 -12.52 26.96 -17.46
CA VAL A 4 -13.34 26.05 -16.67
C VAL A 4 -13.78 24.94 -17.61
N SER A 5 -13.25 23.73 -17.43
CA SER A 5 -13.83 22.55 -18.06
C SER A 5 -15.26 22.43 -17.55
N ARG A 6 -16.24 22.79 -18.40
CA ARG A 6 -17.64 22.45 -18.15
C ARG A 6 -17.67 20.94 -18.15
N VAL A 7 -17.64 20.33 -16.97
CA VAL A 7 -17.82 18.90 -16.79
C VAL A 7 -19.19 18.56 -17.37
N ILE A 8 -19.22 18.21 -18.65
CA ILE A 8 -20.38 17.62 -19.29
C ILE A 8 -20.66 16.38 -18.46
N LYS A 9 -21.85 16.29 -17.85
CA LYS A 9 -22.28 15.15 -17.03
C LYS A 9 -22.46 13.91 -17.91
N LEU A 10 -21.38 13.42 -18.49
CA LEU A 10 -21.32 12.16 -19.21
C LEU A 10 -21.12 11.07 -18.17
N GLN A 11 -22.21 10.52 -17.65
CA GLN A 11 -22.12 9.26 -16.93
C GLN A 11 -21.53 8.22 -17.89
N HIS A 12 -20.30 7.78 -17.61
CA HIS A 12 -19.62 6.60 -18.17
C HIS A 12 -19.92 6.26 -19.64
N HIS A 13 -19.97 7.25 -20.54
CA HIS A 13 -20.21 6.99 -21.96
C HIS A 13 -18.93 6.39 -22.57
N ARG A 14 -18.77 5.09 -22.44
CA ARG A 14 -17.64 4.35 -23.00
C ARG A 14 -17.88 4.13 -24.48
N ILE A 15 -17.17 4.89 -25.31
CA ILE A 15 -17.36 4.87 -26.76
C ILE A 15 -16.68 3.64 -27.41
N ALA A 16 -15.55 3.15 -26.85
CA ALA A 16 -14.88 1.94 -27.36
C ALA A 16 -13.93 1.29 -26.32
N GLN A 17 -13.58 0.01 -26.55
CA GLN A 17 -12.43 -0.68 -25.93
C GLN A 17 -11.66 -1.42 -27.00
N CYS A 18 -10.37 -1.11 -27.12
CA CYS A 18 -9.52 -1.72 -28.14
C CYS A 18 -8.07 -1.80 -27.62
N ARG A 19 -7.24 -2.60 -28.31
CA ARG A 19 -5.80 -2.66 -28.06
C ARG A 19 -5.04 -1.50 -28.71
N SER A 20 -5.59 -0.91 -29.76
CA SER A 20 -5.01 0.25 -30.43
C SER A 20 -6.13 1.17 -30.91
N VAL A 21 -5.94 2.47 -30.68
CA VAL A 21 -6.79 3.53 -31.21
C VAL A 21 -5.94 4.56 -31.94
N LYS A 22 -6.47 5.06 -33.05
CA LYS A 22 -5.90 6.16 -33.83
C LYS A 22 -6.87 7.33 -33.75
N ILE A 23 -6.43 8.44 -33.17
CA ILE A 23 -7.17 9.69 -33.11
C ILE A 23 -6.54 10.62 -34.16
N THR A 24 -7.37 11.20 -35.03
CA THR A 24 -6.89 12.15 -36.05
C THR A 24 -7.49 13.50 -35.74
N ILE A 25 -6.63 14.48 -35.51
CA ILE A 25 -7.01 15.87 -35.28
C ILE A 25 -6.91 16.58 -36.63
N LEU A 26 -8.05 16.99 -37.15
CA LEU A 26 -8.18 17.76 -38.37
C LEU A 26 -8.30 19.25 -38.01
N GLY A 27 -7.84 20.14 -38.89
CA GLY A 27 -7.84 21.58 -38.69
C GLY A 27 -6.44 22.17 -38.59
N ASP A 28 -6.36 23.45 -38.25
CA ASP A 28 -5.16 24.26 -38.04
C ASP A 28 -4.94 24.64 -36.56
N GLU A 29 -6.01 24.65 -35.75
CA GLU A 29 -5.90 24.84 -34.29
C GLU A 29 -5.52 23.55 -33.55
N GLY A 30 -4.64 23.69 -32.56
CA GLY A 30 -4.23 22.59 -31.68
C GLY A 30 -5.27 22.27 -30.60
N VAL A 31 -5.37 20.99 -30.22
CA VAL A 31 -6.32 20.52 -29.20
C VAL A 31 -5.62 20.48 -27.83
N PRO A 32 -6.22 21.04 -26.76
CA PRO A 32 -5.69 20.89 -25.41
C PRO A 32 -5.83 19.44 -24.97
N VAL A 33 -4.71 18.83 -24.57
CA VAL A 33 -4.66 17.44 -24.12
C VAL A 33 -3.86 17.39 -22.82
N GLN A 34 -4.20 16.42 -21.96
CA GLN A 34 -3.51 16.20 -20.69
C GLN A 34 -3.05 14.74 -20.62
N VAL A 35 -1.75 14.52 -20.41
CA VAL A 35 -1.14 13.19 -20.31
C VAL A 35 -0.37 13.10 -19.01
N ASP A 36 -0.68 12.08 -18.20
CA ASP A 36 -0.03 11.81 -16.90
C ASP A 36 0.00 13.01 -15.91
N GLY A 37 -0.91 13.96 -16.10
CA GLY A 37 -1.00 15.18 -15.29
C GLY A 37 -0.42 16.42 -15.96
N GLU A 38 0.40 16.26 -17.00
CA GLU A 38 1.01 17.36 -17.76
C GLU A 38 0.05 17.87 -18.84
N ALA A 39 -0.08 19.20 -18.95
CA ALA A 39 -0.92 19.86 -19.94
C ALA A 39 -0.09 20.26 -21.16
N TRP A 40 -0.59 19.92 -22.35
CA TRP A 40 0.03 20.28 -23.63
C TRP A 40 -1.02 20.70 -24.67
N ILE A 41 -0.59 21.38 -25.73
CA ILE A 41 -1.41 21.63 -26.92
C ILE A 41 -0.94 20.66 -28.01
N GLN A 42 -1.79 19.73 -28.40
CA GLN A 42 -1.49 18.78 -29.47
C GLN A 42 -1.78 19.44 -30.83
N PRO A 43 -0.76 19.66 -31.69
CA PRO A 43 -0.99 20.18 -33.03
C PRO A 43 -1.80 19.20 -33.89
N PRO A 44 -2.43 19.68 -34.97
CA PRO A 44 -3.12 18.84 -35.95
C PRO A 44 -2.25 17.69 -36.45
N GLY A 45 -2.85 16.50 -36.58
CA GLY A 45 -2.11 15.30 -36.91
C GLY A 45 -2.74 14.03 -36.36
N VAL A 46 -1.91 13.00 -36.18
CA VAL A 46 -2.35 11.67 -35.78
C VAL A 46 -1.76 11.29 -34.42
N ILE A 47 -2.63 10.98 -33.46
CA ILE A 47 -2.25 10.36 -32.19
C ILE A 47 -2.55 8.86 -32.29
N LYS A 48 -1.54 8.03 -31.98
CA LYS A 48 -1.70 6.58 -31.95
C LYS A 48 -1.46 6.06 -30.54
N ILE A 49 -2.52 5.60 -29.89
CA ILE A 49 -2.44 4.99 -28.56
C ILE A 49 -2.47 3.47 -28.77
N VAL A 50 -1.44 2.79 -28.26
CA VAL A 50 -1.34 1.32 -28.34
C VAL A 50 -1.17 0.79 -26.92
N HIS A 51 -2.12 -0.03 -26.49
CA HIS A 51 -2.01 -0.75 -25.25
C HIS A 51 -1.04 -1.93 -25.43
N LYS A 52 0.22 -1.71 -25.06
CA LYS A 52 1.27 -2.74 -25.03
C LYS A 52 1.59 -3.07 -23.59
N ASN A 53 1.57 -4.37 -23.25
CA ASN A 53 1.91 -4.91 -21.93
C ASN A 53 1.07 -4.35 -20.77
N ARG A 54 0.33 -5.21 -20.08
CA ARG A 54 -0.30 -4.81 -18.82
C ARG A 54 0.82 -4.59 -17.81
N ALA A 55 1.07 -3.34 -17.43
CA ALA A 55 1.94 -3.05 -16.29
C ALA A 55 1.33 -3.74 -15.05
N GLN A 56 2.12 -4.56 -14.37
CA GLN A 56 1.74 -5.08 -13.06
C GLN A 56 1.94 -3.96 -12.06
N MET A 57 0.83 -3.37 -11.64
CA MET A 57 0.83 -2.37 -10.58
C MET A 57 0.84 -3.08 -9.24
N LEU A 58 1.69 -2.64 -8.32
CA LEU A 58 1.59 -3.02 -6.92
C LEU A 58 0.22 -2.59 -6.40
N THR A 59 -0.68 -3.55 -6.21
CA THR A 59 -1.96 -3.33 -5.57
C THR A 59 -1.80 -3.53 -4.07
N ARG A 60 -2.53 -2.76 -3.26
CA ARG A 60 -2.66 -3.05 -1.82
C ARG A 60 -3.12 -4.49 -1.61
N ASP A 61 -2.54 -5.16 -0.62
CA ASP A 61 -2.90 -6.53 -0.29
C ASP A 61 -4.34 -6.57 0.25
N ARG A 62 -5.23 -7.19 -0.53
CA ARG A 62 -6.63 -7.32 -0.18
C ARG A 62 -6.82 -8.20 1.05
N ALA A 63 -5.94 -9.17 1.29
CA ALA A 63 -5.99 -9.98 2.50
C ALA A 63 -5.70 -9.12 3.73
N PHE A 64 -4.65 -8.29 3.66
CA PHE A 64 -4.31 -7.33 4.72
C PHE A 64 -5.44 -6.33 4.99
N GLU A 65 -6.02 -5.72 3.95
CA GLU A 65 -7.16 -4.80 4.09
C GLU A 65 -8.39 -5.48 4.69
N ASN A 66 -8.68 -6.72 4.30
CA ASN A 66 -9.78 -7.48 4.90
C ASN A 66 -9.50 -7.81 6.37
N THR A 67 -8.25 -8.16 6.72
CA THR A 67 -7.85 -8.36 8.11
C THR A 67 -8.00 -7.06 8.89
N LEU A 68 -7.45 -5.94 8.42
CA LEU A 68 -7.56 -4.63 9.04
C LEU A 68 -9.02 -4.24 9.30
N LYS A 69 -9.87 -4.38 8.28
CA LYS A 69 -11.31 -4.13 8.38
C LYS A 69 -12.00 -5.04 9.40
N SER A 70 -11.64 -6.33 9.43
CA SER A 70 -12.19 -7.25 10.43
C SER A 70 -11.77 -6.90 11.87
N TRP A 71 -10.56 -6.40 12.06
CA TRP A 71 -10.08 -5.90 13.36
C TRP A 71 -10.82 -4.64 13.79
N GLU A 72 -11.07 -3.70 12.87
CA GLU A 72 -11.85 -2.48 13.13
C GLU A 72 -13.33 -2.78 13.43
N ASP A 73 -13.95 -3.70 12.68
CA ASP A 73 -15.34 -4.10 12.88
C ASP A 73 -15.52 -4.81 14.24
N LYS A 74 -14.52 -5.60 14.67
CA LYS A 74 -14.54 -6.27 15.97
C LYS A 74 -14.47 -5.27 17.13
N GLN A 75 -13.65 -4.22 17.02
CA GLN A 75 -13.58 -3.13 18.02
C GLN A 75 -14.90 -2.35 18.12
N LYS A 76 -15.58 -2.14 16.99
CA LYS A 76 -16.90 -1.48 16.97
C LYS A 76 -18.00 -2.35 17.59
N TYR A 77 -17.93 -3.66 17.43
CA TYR A 77 -18.90 -4.59 18.02
C TYR A 77 -18.74 -4.73 19.54
N ASP A 78 -17.50 -4.75 20.04
CA ASP A 78 -17.22 -4.79 21.48
C ASP A 78 -17.60 -3.48 22.20
N SER A 79 -17.68 -2.35 21.47
CA SER A 79 -18.19 -1.08 22.00
C SER A 79 -19.72 -1.02 22.19
N CYS A 80 -20.46 -2.03 21.70
CA CYS A 80 -21.94 -2.04 21.70
C CYS A 80 -22.57 -3.14 22.56
N LYS A 81 -21.81 -3.90 23.37
CA LYS A 81 -22.46 -4.77 24.36
C LYS A 81 -22.92 -3.94 25.56
N PRO A 82 -24.23 -3.87 25.86
CA PRO A 82 -24.65 -3.35 27.15
C PRO A 82 -24.16 -4.34 28.20
N VAL A 83 -23.26 -3.87 29.06
CA VAL A 83 -22.87 -4.56 30.29
C VAL A 83 -24.17 -4.85 31.06
N ILE A 84 -24.65 -6.09 31.02
CA ILE A 84 -25.62 -6.57 32.00
C ILE A 84 -24.86 -6.63 33.31
N ARG A 85 -24.91 -5.51 34.04
CA ARG A 85 -24.37 -5.37 35.38
C ARG A 85 -25.18 -6.26 36.31
N SER A 86 -24.58 -7.34 36.80
CA SER A 86 -25.00 -7.95 38.06
C SER A 86 -24.85 -6.90 39.17
N PRO A 87 -25.86 -6.64 40.00
CA PRO A 87 -25.90 -5.43 40.81
C PRO A 87 -25.29 -5.69 42.19
N LEU A 88 -23.98 -5.62 42.35
CA LEU A 88 -23.36 -5.27 43.63
C LEU A 88 -22.03 -4.54 43.39
N TYR A 89 -21.94 -3.34 43.97
CA TYR A 89 -20.77 -2.46 44.08
C TYR A 89 -20.52 -1.44 42.94
N PRO A 90 -20.89 -0.15 43.13
CA PRO A 90 -20.46 0.94 42.26
C PRO A 90 -19.19 1.62 42.80
N GLN A 91 -18.33 2.05 41.86
CA GLN A 91 -17.18 2.96 41.99
C GLN A 91 -15.77 2.33 42.01
N GLN A 92 -15.25 1.99 40.83
CA GLN A 92 -13.87 2.26 40.36
C GLN A 92 -13.70 1.60 38.99
N ALA A 93 -14.05 2.33 37.92
CA ALA A 93 -13.80 1.90 36.54
C ALA A 93 -13.00 2.99 35.83
N VAL A 94 -11.85 3.31 36.41
CA VAL A 94 -10.63 3.44 35.62
C VAL A 94 -9.99 2.07 35.81
N GLU A 95 -10.05 1.22 34.79
CA GLU A 95 -9.43 -0.11 34.79
C GLU A 95 -7.91 0.08 34.80
N LEU A 96 -7.38 0.42 35.98
CA LEU A 96 -5.97 0.28 36.27
C LEU A 96 -5.72 -1.23 36.32
N ALA A 97 -4.89 -1.72 35.40
CA ALA A 97 -4.41 -3.10 35.44
C ALA A 97 -3.99 -3.45 36.87
N THR A 98 -4.34 -4.64 37.33
CA THR A 98 -4.01 -5.05 38.70
C THR A 98 -2.50 -4.97 38.90
N GLU A 99 -2.02 -4.75 40.14
CA GLU A 99 -0.58 -4.62 40.42
C GLU A 99 0.23 -5.82 39.88
N GLU A 100 -0.40 -6.99 39.85
CA GLU A 100 0.12 -8.24 39.30
C GLU A 100 0.25 -8.20 37.77
N GLU A 101 -0.73 -7.66 37.05
CA GLU A 101 -0.68 -7.49 35.60
C GLU A 101 0.37 -6.47 35.18
N VAL A 102 0.53 -5.37 35.95
CA VAL A 102 1.57 -4.37 35.71
C VAL A 102 2.96 -4.98 35.88
N ALA A 103 3.17 -5.77 36.93
CA ALA A 103 4.43 -6.48 37.15
C ALA A 103 4.73 -7.45 36.00
N GLN A 104 3.72 -8.18 35.52
CA GLN A 104 3.86 -9.11 34.40
C GLN A 104 4.20 -8.40 33.08
N ILE A 105 3.56 -7.26 32.81
CA ILE A 105 3.84 -6.44 31.62
C ILE A 105 5.26 -5.87 31.67
N GLN A 106 5.70 -5.38 32.82
CA GLN A 106 7.07 -4.87 33.02
C GLN A 106 8.12 -5.96 32.85
N LEU A 107 7.86 -7.17 33.36
CA LEU A 107 8.77 -8.30 33.22
C LEU A 107 8.90 -8.74 31.75
N CYS A 108 7.77 -8.75 31.03
CA CYS A 108 7.75 -9.03 29.59
C CYS A 108 8.49 -7.95 28.78
N SER A 109 8.31 -6.67 29.12
CA SER A 109 8.99 -5.58 28.42
C SER A 109 10.52 -5.64 28.60
N GLN A 110 10.99 -5.93 29.81
CA GLN A 110 12.42 -6.11 30.08
C GLN A 110 13.02 -7.29 29.31
N ALA A 111 12.32 -8.42 29.26
CA ALA A 111 12.76 -9.58 28.48
C ALA A 111 12.83 -9.28 26.98
N ALA A 112 11.87 -8.52 26.44
CA ALA A 112 11.87 -8.10 25.04
C ALA A 112 13.04 -7.16 24.70
N GLU A 113 13.31 -6.17 25.55
CA GLU A 113 14.45 -5.26 25.37
C GLU A 113 15.80 -5.98 25.40
N GLU A 114 15.95 -6.97 26.28
CA GLU A 114 17.16 -7.79 26.33
C GLU A 114 17.36 -8.58 25.03
N LEU A 115 16.30 -9.21 24.52
CA LEU A 115 16.33 -9.94 23.25
C LEU A 115 16.69 -9.02 22.09
N ILE A 116 16.05 -7.86 21.98
CA ILE A 116 16.35 -6.86 20.94
C ILE A 116 17.82 -6.45 21.01
N THR A 117 18.35 -6.18 22.21
CA THR A 117 19.74 -5.81 22.42
C THR A 117 20.69 -6.95 22.02
N ARG A 118 20.35 -8.20 22.33
CA ARG A 118 21.14 -9.38 21.94
C ARG A 118 21.14 -9.57 20.41
N TYR A 119 20.00 -9.43 19.75
CA TYR A 119 19.92 -9.49 18.29
C TYR A 119 20.71 -8.37 17.63
N TRP A 120 20.59 -7.13 18.12
CA TRP A 120 21.36 -5.99 17.63
C TRP A 120 22.87 -6.24 17.75
N LYS A 121 23.34 -6.67 18.94
CA LYS A 121 24.76 -6.99 19.17
C LYS A 121 25.24 -8.15 18.30
N ALA A 122 24.41 -9.17 18.06
CA ALA A 122 24.74 -10.27 17.17
C ALA A 122 24.82 -9.83 15.70
N ALA A 123 23.88 -8.97 15.25
CA ALA A 123 23.88 -8.41 13.90
C ALA A 123 25.10 -7.51 13.64
N VAL A 124 25.53 -6.72 14.62
CA VAL A 124 26.74 -5.89 14.53
C VAL A 124 28.03 -6.73 14.47
N ARG A 125 28.02 -7.97 14.98
CA ARG A 125 29.18 -8.88 14.95
C ARG A 125 29.36 -9.61 13.61
N PHE A 126 28.40 -9.51 12.69
CA PHE A 126 28.55 -9.97 11.31
C PHE A 126 28.70 -8.76 10.38
N PRO A 127 29.93 -8.29 10.12
CA PRO A 127 30.13 -7.35 9.01
C PRO A 127 29.63 -7.99 7.72
N CYS A 128 28.89 -7.22 6.91
CA CYS A 128 28.34 -7.58 5.60
C CYS A 128 29.37 -8.14 4.58
N SER A 129 30.66 -8.26 4.93
CA SER A 129 31.70 -8.81 4.06
C SER A 129 31.64 -10.34 3.89
N LEU A 130 31.01 -11.09 4.80
CA LEU A 130 30.99 -12.56 4.74
C LEU A 130 29.77 -13.17 4.02
N LEU A 131 28.67 -12.43 3.84
CA LEU A 131 27.48 -12.96 3.16
C LEU A 131 27.59 -12.92 1.63
N PHE A 132 28.44 -12.06 1.06
CA PHE A 132 28.56 -11.92 -0.41
C PHE A 132 29.39 -13.03 -1.07
N SER A 133 30.23 -13.75 -0.30
CA SER A 133 31.15 -14.76 -0.85
C SER A 133 30.50 -16.14 -1.07
N ARG A 134 29.27 -16.37 -0.58
CA ARG A 134 28.58 -17.67 -0.71
C ARG A 134 27.42 -17.70 -1.73
N LEU A 135 27.06 -16.57 -2.33
CA LEU A 135 25.89 -16.46 -3.22
C LEU A 135 26.21 -16.05 -4.67
N ASN A 136 27.48 -15.98 -5.07
CA ASN A 136 27.85 -15.66 -6.45
C ASN A 136 28.86 -16.64 -7.03
N LYS A 137 28.40 -17.87 -7.31
CA LYS A 137 29.02 -18.74 -8.32
C LYS A 137 28.16 -18.67 -9.60
N PRO A 138 28.60 -17.98 -10.66
CA PRO A 138 27.99 -18.15 -11.97
C PRO A 138 28.42 -19.51 -12.56
N SER A 139 27.48 -20.44 -12.61
CA SER A 139 27.57 -21.64 -13.43
C SER A 139 27.32 -21.28 -14.91
N SER A 140 28.38 -21.07 -15.68
CA SER A 140 28.36 -21.18 -17.15
C SER A 140 29.78 -21.42 -17.66
N PHE A 141 30.22 -22.68 -17.66
CA PHE A 141 31.35 -23.10 -18.48
C PHE A 141 30.87 -23.10 -19.94
N ILE A 142 31.46 -22.23 -20.76
CA ILE A 142 31.40 -22.31 -22.22
C ILE A 142 32.35 -23.43 -22.63
N LEU A 143 31.82 -24.45 -23.29
CA LEU A 143 32.57 -25.45 -24.03
C LEU A 143 31.80 -25.71 -25.32
N SER A 144 32.25 -25.14 -26.43
CA SER A 144 32.02 -25.66 -27.78
C SER A 144 32.92 -24.95 -28.79
N SER A 145 33.84 -25.75 -29.33
CA SER A 145 34.65 -25.65 -30.56
C SER A 145 35.59 -24.47 -30.74
#